data_AF-A0A9E4NJ01-F1
#
_entry.id   AF-A0A9E4NJ01-F1
#
_cell.length_a   1.000
_cell.length_b   1.000
_cell.length_c   1.000
_cell.angle_alpha   90.00
_cell.angle_beta   90.00
_cell.angle_gamma   90.00
#
_symmetry.space_group_name_H-M   'P 1'
#
loop_
_entity.id
_entity.type
_entity.pdbx_description
1 polymer ?
#
loop_
_entity_poly.entity_id
_entity_poly.type
_entity_poly.pdbx_seq_one_letter_code
_entity_poly.pdbx_strand_id
1 'polypeptide(L)'
;MSSAEQYDITTADNTHFEGIVELFTTPEEFFLIYPSGTWPFDKAQLERLSRERSDFTVVLDTGQVIGFANLYTSIAGDRYFIGNVVISDTYRGQGIGRRLVRHMCDRIFDRYASTVYISVFTDNTTALLLYASLGFMPFDIERRTTPKGDSAALLHMRLDARSW
;
A
#
# COMPACT_ATOMS: atom_id res chain seq x y z
N MET A 1 8.69 2.61 30.51
CA MET A 1 9.78 3.18 29.70
C MET A 1 9.28 3.21 28.26
N SER A 2 9.08 4.41 27.72
CA SER A 2 8.57 4.61 26.36
C SER A 2 9.65 4.17 25.38
N SER A 3 9.34 3.15 24.58
CA SER A 3 10.16 2.75 23.43
C SER A 3 10.23 3.95 22.50
N ALA A 4 11.42 4.50 22.29
CA ALA A 4 11.67 5.33 21.11
C ALA A 4 11.18 4.53 19.88
N GLU A 5 10.45 5.18 18.99
CA GLU A 5 9.94 4.50 17.80
C GLU A 5 11.15 4.02 16.98
N GLN A 6 11.25 2.70 16.79
CA GLN A 6 12.38 2.08 16.09
C GLN A 6 12.43 2.45 14.60
N TYR A 7 11.36 3.05 14.07
CA TYR A 7 11.19 3.32 12.65
C TYR A 7 10.42 4.62 12.42
N ASP A 8 10.83 5.37 11.40
CA ASP A 8 10.22 6.64 10.99
C ASP A 8 9.29 6.44 9.78
N ILE A 9 8.15 7.12 9.76
CA ILE A 9 7.25 7.17 8.59
C ILE A 9 7.34 8.57 8.01
N THR A 10 7.76 8.69 6.74
CA THR A 10 7.99 10.00 6.10
C THR A 10 7.56 10.00 4.64
N THR A 11 7.34 11.19 4.09
CA THR A 11 7.14 11.38 2.65
C THR A 11 8.41 11.00 1.90
N ALA A 12 8.28 10.16 0.87
CA ALA A 12 9.39 9.72 0.07
C ALA A 12 9.86 10.83 -0.88
N ASP A 13 11.14 10.81 -1.17
CA ASP A 13 11.79 11.58 -2.23
C ASP A 13 12.60 10.65 -3.14
N ASN A 14 13.26 11.21 -4.14
CA ASN A 14 14.03 10.44 -5.13
C ASN A 14 15.19 9.65 -4.53
N THR A 15 15.69 9.99 -3.34
CA THR A 15 16.77 9.25 -2.68
C THR A 15 16.29 7.89 -2.16
N HIS A 16 14.99 7.74 -1.95
CA HIS A 16 14.37 6.50 -1.46
C HIS A 16 14.03 5.51 -2.57
N PHE A 17 14.10 5.92 -3.84
CA PHE A 17 13.53 5.14 -4.95
C PHE A 17 14.19 3.78 -5.14
N GLU A 18 15.51 3.70 -4.93
CA GLU A 18 16.23 2.43 -5.01
C GLU A 18 15.68 1.44 -3.96
N GLY A 19 15.62 1.89 -2.70
CA GLY A 19 15.11 1.07 -1.61
C GLY A 19 13.63 0.67 -1.78
N ILE A 20 12.80 1.52 -2.40
CA ILE A 20 11.40 1.15 -2.71
C ILE A 20 11.35 0.02 -3.74
N VAL A 21 12.19 0.06 -4.79
CA VAL A 21 12.25 -1.01 -5.80
C VAL A 21 12.70 -2.32 -5.17
N GLU A 22 13.69 -2.27 -4.27
CA GLU A 22 14.22 -3.44 -3.56
C GLU A 22 13.21 -4.14 -2.64
N LEU A 23 12.11 -3.47 -2.24
CA LEU A 23 11.04 -4.12 -1.47
C LEU A 23 10.30 -5.20 -2.26
N PHE A 24 10.35 -5.16 -3.60
CA PHE A 24 9.64 -6.10 -4.47
C PHE A 24 10.57 -7.25 -4.89
N THR A 25 10.45 -8.39 -4.21
CA THR A 25 11.39 -9.51 -4.36
C THR A 25 10.92 -10.61 -5.32
N THR A 26 9.61 -10.73 -5.56
CA THR A 26 9.03 -11.78 -6.42
C THR A 26 7.95 -11.26 -7.37
N PRO A 27 7.77 -11.86 -8.57
CA PRO A 27 6.70 -11.50 -9.49
C PRO A 27 5.30 -11.70 -8.89
N GLU A 28 5.12 -12.78 -8.11
CA GLU A 28 3.86 -13.09 -7.45
C GLU A 28 3.46 -11.99 -6.47
N GLU A 29 4.36 -11.59 -5.57
CA GLU A 29 4.07 -10.53 -4.62
C GLU A 29 3.89 -9.18 -5.31
N PHE A 30 4.75 -8.89 -6.29
CA PHE A 30 4.65 -7.68 -7.10
C PHE A 30 3.27 -7.55 -7.76
N PHE A 31 2.72 -8.63 -8.33
CA PHE A 31 1.37 -8.61 -8.91
C PHE A 31 0.29 -8.30 -7.87
N LEU A 32 0.40 -8.85 -6.65
CA LEU A 32 -0.57 -8.60 -5.59
C LEU A 32 -0.57 -7.13 -5.11
N ILE A 33 0.56 -6.43 -5.27
CA ILE A 33 0.76 -5.07 -4.77
C ILE A 33 0.64 -4.02 -5.88
N TYR A 34 1.09 -4.33 -7.09
CA TYR A 34 1.06 -3.45 -8.25
C TYR A 34 0.68 -4.19 -9.54
N PRO A 35 -0.58 -4.62 -9.71
CA PRO A 35 -1.01 -5.50 -10.79
C PRO A 35 -0.92 -4.88 -12.20
N SER A 36 -0.86 -3.56 -12.32
CA SER A 36 -0.67 -2.86 -13.61
C SER A 36 0.80 -2.65 -13.97
N GLY A 37 1.73 -2.99 -13.07
CA GLY A 37 3.16 -2.92 -13.33
C GLY A 37 3.67 -4.10 -14.16
N THR A 38 4.94 -4.03 -14.56
CA THR A 38 5.63 -5.11 -15.30
C THR A 38 6.80 -5.62 -14.48
N TRP A 39 6.89 -6.94 -14.32
CA TRP A 39 8.05 -7.56 -13.68
C TRP A 39 9.20 -7.78 -14.70
N PRO A 40 10.48 -7.53 -14.36
CA PRO A 40 10.98 -7.02 -13.07
C PRO A 40 10.63 -5.55 -12.85
N PHE A 41 10.31 -5.20 -11.59
CA PHE A 41 10.08 -3.80 -11.22
C PHE A 41 11.41 -3.05 -11.20
N ASP A 42 11.42 -1.84 -11.76
CA ASP A 42 12.62 -1.02 -11.86
C ASP A 42 12.33 0.45 -11.49
N LYS A 43 13.40 1.22 -11.36
CA LYS A 43 13.32 2.64 -11.04
C LYS A 43 12.51 3.44 -12.08
N ALA A 44 12.62 3.10 -13.35
CA ALA A 44 11.87 3.79 -14.41
C ALA A 44 10.36 3.56 -14.28
N GLN A 45 9.93 2.38 -13.83
CA GLN A 45 8.54 2.10 -13.48
C GLN A 45 8.09 2.89 -12.24
N LEU A 46 8.93 2.96 -11.20
CA LEU A 46 8.64 3.75 -10.01
C LEU A 46 8.53 5.26 -10.32
N GLU A 47 9.38 5.78 -11.21
CA GLU A 47 9.33 7.17 -11.70
C GLU A 47 8.10 7.48 -12.56
N ARG A 48 7.53 6.48 -13.23
CA ARG A 48 6.22 6.62 -13.89
C ARG A 48 5.11 6.62 -12.84
N LEU A 49 5.17 5.68 -11.90
CA LEU A 49 4.21 5.58 -10.80
C LEU A 49 4.14 6.87 -9.98
N SER A 50 5.27 7.55 -9.73
CA SER A 50 5.30 8.81 -8.98
C SER A 50 4.61 9.99 -9.67
N ARG A 51 4.33 9.88 -10.98
CA ARG A 51 3.56 10.88 -11.75
C ARG A 51 2.07 10.59 -11.75
N GLU A 52 1.71 9.32 -11.50
CA GLU A 52 0.32 8.82 -11.55
C GLU A 52 -0.33 8.75 -10.17
N ARG A 53 0.49 8.79 -9.12
CA ARG A 53 0.08 8.60 -7.73
C ARG A 53 0.56 9.77 -6.88
N SER A 54 -0.04 9.96 -5.71
CA SER A 54 0.36 11.00 -4.76
C SER A 54 0.84 10.39 -3.45
N ASP A 55 1.35 11.25 -2.57
CA ASP A 55 1.67 10.90 -1.17
C ASP A 55 2.53 9.65 -1.02
N PHE A 56 3.54 9.50 -1.87
CA PHE A 56 4.58 8.48 -1.68
C PHE A 56 5.12 8.58 -0.25
N THR A 57 5.00 7.49 0.49
CA THR A 57 5.33 7.43 1.91
C THR A 57 6.17 6.18 2.15
N VAL A 58 7.30 6.36 2.84
CA VAL A 58 8.23 5.28 3.19
C VAL A 58 8.29 5.10 4.70
N VAL A 59 8.60 3.87 5.10
CA VAL A 59 9.05 3.55 6.46
C VAL A 59 10.56 3.38 6.43
N LEU A 60 11.27 4.02 7.35
CA LEU A 60 12.73 3.99 7.45
C LEU A 60 13.18 3.31 8.75
N ASP A 61 14.15 2.41 8.63
CA ASP A 61 14.98 1.94 9.76
C ASP A 61 16.42 2.42 9.55
N THR A 62 16.90 3.35 10.38
CA THR A 62 18.27 3.90 10.26
C THR A 62 18.64 4.38 8.84
N GLY A 63 17.65 4.91 8.11
CA GLY A 63 17.79 5.39 6.71
C GLY A 63 17.56 4.34 5.63
N GLN A 64 17.41 3.05 5.98
CA GLN A 64 17.01 2.00 5.06
C GLN A 64 15.50 2.05 4.83
N VAL A 65 15.05 2.01 3.57
CA VAL A 65 13.62 1.85 3.24
C VAL A 65 13.19 0.42 3.58
N ILE A 66 12.25 0.29 4.50
CA ILE A 66 11.69 -0.99 4.95
C ILE A 66 10.19 -1.13 4.67
N GLY A 67 9.56 -0.08 4.15
CA GLY A 67 8.15 -0.10 3.78
C GLY A 67 7.80 1.04 2.84
N PHE A 68 6.75 0.86 2.04
CA PHE A 68 6.26 1.84 1.09
C PHE A 68 4.74 1.76 0.93
N ALA A 69 4.11 2.91 0.70
CA ALA A 69 2.73 3.05 0.26
C ALA A 69 2.57 4.36 -0.53
N ASN A 70 1.49 4.47 -1.29
CA ASN A 70 1.08 5.71 -1.94
C ASN A 70 -0.44 5.86 -1.92
N LEU A 71 -0.91 6.99 -2.45
CA LEU A 71 -2.32 7.24 -2.69
C LEU A 71 -2.64 7.32 -4.19
N TYR A 72 -3.88 6.97 -4.53
CA TYR A 72 -4.43 7.23 -5.85
C TYR A 72 -5.92 7.50 -5.80
N THR A 73 -6.45 8.09 -6.87
CA THR A 73 -7.88 8.37 -7.00
C THR A 73 -8.55 7.42 -7.98
N SER A 74 -9.85 7.18 -7.81
CA SER A 74 -10.70 6.57 -8.85
C SER A 74 -10.62 7.38 -10.16
N ILE A 75 -11.00 6.75 -11.28
CA ILE A 75 -11.10 7.44 -12.59
C ILE A 75 -12.05 8.63 -12.52
N ALA A 76 -13.14 8.51 -11.76
CA ALA A 76 -14.10 9.60 -11.54
C ALA A 76 -13.58 10.70 -10.61
N GLY A 77 -12.43 10.49 -9.93
CA GLY A 77 -11.83 11.45 -9.00
C GLY A 77 -12.56 11.60 -7.67
N ASP A 78 -13.51 10.71 -7.35
CA ASP A 78 -14.41 10.81 -6.21
C ASP A 78 -14.01 9.92 -5.02
N ARG A 79 -13.02 9.03 -5.19
CA ARG A 79 -12.60 8.07 -4.16
C ARG A 79 -11.08 8.06 -4.03
N TYR A 80 -10.59 8.13 -2.80
CA TYR A 80 -9.17 8.07 -2.47
C TYR A 80 -8.78 6.68 -1.95
N PHE A 81 -7.80 6.08 -2.59
CA PHE A 81 -7.32 4.75 -2.30
C PHE A 81 -5.90 4.77 -1.74
N ILE A 82 -5.63 3.88 -0.78
CA ILE A 82 -4.26 3.52 -0.43
C ILE A 82 -3.81 2.41 -1.38
N GLY A 83 -2.66 2.63 -2.03
CA GLY A 83 -2.07 1.73 -3.02
C GLY A 83 -0.65 1.31 -2.66
N ASN A 84 -0.20 0.26 -3.33
CA ASN A 84 1.18 -0.23 -3.31
C ASN A 84 1.78 -0.41 -1.90
N VAL A 85 0.97 -0.89 -0.94
CA VAL A 85 1.42 -1.16 0.43
C VAL A 85 2.35 -2.38 0.43
N VAL A 86 3.60 -2.18 0.81
CA VAL A 86 4.62 -3.23 0.90
C VAL A 86 5.50 -3.00 2.12
N ILE A 87 5.86 -4.08 2.82
CA ILE A 87 6.83 -4.09 3.93
C ILE A 87 7.90 -5.13 3.59
N SER A 88 9.17 -4.78 3.82
CA SER A 88 10.31 -5.68 3.65
C SER A 88 10.10 -6.98 4.41
N ASP A 89 10.45 -8.11 3.79
CA ASP A 89 10.23 -9.47 4.33
C ASP A 89 10.76 -9.65 5.74
N THR A 90 11.96 -9.12 6.02
CA THR A 90 12.63 -9.23 7.33
C THR A 90 11.97 -8.38 8.43
N TYR A 91 11.06 -7.48 8.06
CA TYR A 91 10.35 -6.57 8.95
C TYR A 91 8.85 -6.90 9.11
N ARG A 92 8.36 -7.97 8.46
CA ARG A 92 6.96 -8.41 8.56
C ARG A 92 6.64 -8.97 9.95
N GLY A 93 5.35 -8.95 10.30
CA GLY A 93 4.86 -9.47 11.59
C GLY A 93 5.10 -8.56 12.80
N GLN A 94 5.76 -7.41 12.62
CA GLN A 94 6.11 -6.47 13.70
C GLN A 94 5.13 -5.29 13.84
N GLY A 95 4.00 -5.33 13.14
CA GLY A 95 2.99 -4.25 13.17
C GLY A 95 3.34 -3.02 12.33
N ILE A 96 4.43 -3.01 11.59
CA ILE A 96 4.84 -1.87 10.75
C ILE A 96 3.81 -1.56 9.66
N GLY A 97 3.31 -2.58 8.94
CA GLY A 97 2.24 -2.40 7.96
C GLY A 97 0.98 -1.77 8.54
N ARG A 98 0.65 -2.09 9.81
CA ARG A 98 -0.45 -1.43 10.53
C ARG A 98 -0.16 0.05 10.74
N ARG A 99 1.02 0.41 11.23
CA ARG A 99 1.40 1.81 11.45
C ARG A 99 1.38 2.60 10.14
N LEU A 100 1.91 2.02 9.06
CA LEU A 100 1.91 2.63 7.73
C LEU A 100 0.48 2.87 7.22
N VAL A 101 -0.39 1.87 7.22
CA VAL A 101 -1.78 2.03 6.75
C VAL A 101 -2.55 3.04 7.61
N ARG A 102 -2.34 3.04 8.94
CA ARG A 102 -2.92 4.07 9.82
C ARG A 102 -2.49 5.48 9.40
N HIS A 103 -1.19 5.69 9.19
CA HIS A 103 -0.66 6.97 8.72
C HIS A 103 -1.31 7.41 7.40
N MET A 104 -1.47 6.48 6.44
CA MET A 104 -2.10 6.80 5.16
C MET A 104 -3.60 7.11 5.30
N CYS A 105 -4.32 6.44 6.19
CA CYS A 105 -5.71 6.77 6.52
C CYS A 105 -5.81 8.18 7.11
N ASP A 106 -4.98 8.50 8.10
CA ASP A 106 -4.95 9.82 8.75
C ASP A 106 -4.73 10.92 7.71
N ARG A 107 -3.78 10.73 6.77
CA ARG A 107 -3.56 11.69 5.66
C ARG A 107 -4.78 11.91 4.80
N ILE A 108 -5.54 10.85 4.46
CA ILE A 108 -6.76 10.97 3.67
C ILE A 108 -7.85 11.70 4.46
N PHE A 109 -8.05 11.34 5.71
CA PHE A 109 -9.09 11.95 6.55
C PHE A 109 -8.82 13.43 6.82
N ASP A 110 -7.56 13.80 7.01
CA ASP A 110 -7.17 15.18 7.29
C ASP A 110 -7.25 16.09 6.06
N ARG A 111 -7.04 15.56 4.84
CA ARG A 111 -6.77 16.38 3.66
C ARG A 111 -7.70 16.15 2.47
N TYR A 112 -8.29 14.97 2.36
CA TYR A 112 -8.84 14.51 1.08
C TYR A 112 -10.31 14.07 1.18
N ALA A 113 -10.69 13.19 2.10
CA ALA A 113 -12.03 12.61 2.13
C ALA A 113 -12.41 12.02 3.50
N SER A 114 -13.70 11.87 3.77
CA SER A 114 -14.21 11.18 4.98
C SER A 114 -14.26 9.65 4.86
N THR A 115 -13.84 9.09 3.72
CA THR A 115 -13.85 7.66 3.43
C THR A 115 -12.57 7.29 2.69
N VAL A 116 -11.89 6.24 3.17
CA VAL A 116 -10.68 5.66 2.58
C VAL A 116 -11.04 4.35 1.91
N TYR A 117 -10.43 4.08 0.75
CA TYR A 117 -10.61 2.85 0.02
C TYR A 117 -9.30 2.05 -0.09
N ILE A 118 -9.41 0.73 -0.11
CA ILE A 118 -8.31 -0.20 -0.40
C ILE A 118 -8.84 -1.32 -1.28
N SER A 119 -7.99 -1.82 -2.18
CA SER A 119 -8.28 -3.04 -2.94
C SER A 119 -7.24 -4.09 -2.62
N VAL A 120 -7.67 -5.31 -2.35
CA VAL A 120 -6.79 -6.41 -1.94
C VAL A 120 -7.18 -7.69 -2.67
N PHE A 121 -6.20 -8.36 -3.26
CA PHE A 121 -6.45 -9.69 -3.82
C PHE A 121 -6.79 -10.66 -2.69
N THR A 122 -7.80 -11.50 -2.90
CA THR A 122 -8.27 -12.48 -1.90
C THR A 122 -7.19 -13.48 -1.46
N ASP A 123 -6.22 -13.77 -2.32
CA ASP A 123 -5.06 -14.61 -1.99
C ASP A 123 -4.05 -13.92 -1.05
N ASN A 124 -4.09 -12.59 -0.94
CA ASN A 124 -3.28 -11.83 0.01
C ASN A 124 -3.93 -11.80 1.40
N THR A 125 -4.00 -12.98 2.01
CA THR A 125 -4.65 -13.19 3.32
C THR A 125 -4.04 -12.34 4.43
N THR A 126 -2.72 -12.10 4.40
CA THR A 126 -2.02 -11.22 5.35
C THR A 126 -2.56 -9.79 5.29
N ALA A 127 -2.65 -9.21 4.09
CA ALA A 127 -3.16 -7.85 3.92
C ALA A 127 -4.66 -7.78 4.24
N LEU A 128 -5.44 -8.80 3.86
CA LEU A 128 -6.87 -8.89 4.18
C LEU A 128 -7.12 -8.86 5.69
N LEU A 129 -6.38 -9.67 6.46
CA LEU A 129 -6.47 -9.69 7.93
C LEU A 129 -6.04 -8.35 8.54
N LEU A 130 -4.99 -7.73 7.98
CA LEU A 130 -4.55 -6.40 8.40
C LEU A 130 -5.67 -5.37 8.21
N TYR A 131 -6.23 -5.25 7.00
CA TYR A 131 -7.26 -4.27 6.69
C TYR A 131 -8.53 -4.50 7.50
N ALA A 132 -8.99 -5.75 7.62
CA ALA A 132 -10.13 -6.09 8.47
C ALA A 132 -9.90 -5.69 9.94
N SER A 133 -8.70 -5.92 10.47
CA SER A 133 -8.34 -5.53 11.85
C SER A 133 -8.19 -4.01 12.06
N LEU A 134 -8.16 -3.23 10.97
CA LEU A 134 -8.19 -1.77 10.99
C LEU A 134 -9.62 -1.21 10.80
N GLY A 135 -10.63 -2.09 10.68
CA GLY A 135 -12.02 -1.69 10.52
C GLY A 135 -12.46 -1.49 9.07
N PHE A 136 -11.61 -1.81 8.08
CA PHE A 136 -12.05 -1.80 6.69
C PHE A 136 -13.13 -2.86 6.47
N MET A 137 -14.20 -2.47 5.79
CA MET A 137 -15.33 -3.33 5.46
C MET A 137 -15.39 -3.56 3.94
N PRO A 138 -15.62 -4.80 3.47
CA PRO A 138 -15.79 -5.07 2.04
C PRO A 138 -17.06 -4.39 1.53
N PHE A 139 -17.03 -3.91 0.28
CA PHE A 139 -18.21 -3.30 -0.37
C PHE A 139 -18.39 -3.71 -1.83
N ASP A 140 -17.36 -4.24 -2.50
CA ASP A 140 -17.42 -4.68 -3.89
C ASP A 140 -16.34 -5.73 -4.19
N ILE A 141 -16.50 -6.47 -5.29
CA ILE A 141 -15.54 -7.49 -5.75
C ILE A 141 -15.39 -7.41 -7.26
N GLU A 142 -14.14 -7.32 -7.72
CA GLU A 142 -13.80 -7.27 -9.14
C GLU A 142 -13.09 -8.57 -9.55
N ARG A 143 -13.52 -9.17 -10.67
CA ARG A 143 -12.78 -10.26 -11.30
C ARG A 143 -11.56 -9.69 -12.04
N ARG A 144 -10.39 -10.23 -11.75
CA ARG A 144 -9.13 -9.95 -12.44
C ARG A 144 -8.56 -11.23 -13.04
N THR A 145 -7.60 -11.08 -13.94
CA THR A 145 -6.84 -12.19 -14.50
C THR A 145 -5.39 -12.07 -14.02
N THR A 146 -4.83 -13.14 -13.49
CA THR A 146 -3.41 -13.18 -13.10
C THR A 146 -2.51 -13.19 -14.34
N PRO A 147 -1.20 -12.92 -14.21
CA PRO A 147 -0.26 -13.05 -15.33
C PRO A 147 -0.21 -14.47 -15.91
N LYS A 148 -0.64 -15.49 -15.14
CA LYS A 148 -0.70 -16.89 -15.56
C LYS A 148 -2.00 -17.24 -16.30
N GLY A 149 -2.95 -16.31 -16.40
CA GLY A 149 -4.24 -16.50 -17.06
C GLY A 149 -5.36 -17.00 -16.13
N ASP A 150 -5.07 -17.20 -14.85
CA ASP A 150 -6.05 -17.67 -13.87
C ASP A 150 -7.00 -16.54 -13.44
N SER A 151 -8.22 -16.91 -13.03
CA SER A 151 -9.15 -15.95 -12.42
C SER A 151 -8.69 -15.61 -11.00
N ALA A 152 -8.58 -14.32 -10.71
CA ALA A 152 -8.37 -13.78 -9.37
C ALA A 152 -9.53 -12.88 -8.97
N ALA A 153 -9.76 -12.76 -7.66
CA ALA A 153 -10.73 -11.82 -7.10
C ALA A 153 -10.02 -10.70 -6.36
N LEU A 154 -10.30 -9.47 -6.77
CA LEU A 154 -9.88 -8.24 -6.10
C LEU A 154 -11.04 -7.75 -5.24
N LEU A 155 -10.88 -7.81 -3.93
CA LEU A 155 -11.87 -7.34 -2.97
C LEU A 155 -11.65 -5.85 -2.71
N HIS A 156 -12.69 -5.04 -2.90
CA HIS A 156 -12.68 -3.63 -2.56
C HIS A 156 -13.25 -3.42 -1.17
N MET A 157 -12.50 -2.69 -0.34
CA MET A 157 -12.82 -2.41 1.04
C MET A 157 -12.80 -0.90 1.31
N ARG A 158 -13.58 -0.45 2.27
CA ARG A 158 -13.66 0.96 2.68
C ARG A 158 -13.61 1.13 4.18
N LEU A 159 -13.16 2.29 4.64
CA LEU A 159 -13.16 2.71 6.03
C LEU A 159 -13.68 4.15 6.10
N ASP A 160 -14.67 4.39 6.95
CA ASP A 160 -15.25 5.72 7.17
C ASP A 160 -14.64 6.39 8.41
N ALA A 161 -14.32 7.69 8.31
CA ALA A 161 -13.69 8.46 9.39
C ALA A 161 -14.49 8.45 10.71
N ARG A 162 -15.81 8.24 10.63
CA ARG A 162 -16.70 8.14 11.81
C ARG A 162 -16.43 6.90 12.67
N SER A 163 -15.75 5.90 12.11
CA SER A 163 -15.42 4.64 12.74
C SER A 163 -13.91 4.53 13.04
N TRP A 164 -13.16 5.61 12.85
CA TRP A 164 -11.70 5.68 12.97
C TRP A 164 -11.25 6.36 14.26
#